data_AF-A0A3A5JLV2-F1
#
_entry.id   AF-A0A3A5JLV2-F1
#
_cell.length_a   1.000
_cell.length_b   1.000
_cell.length_c   1.000
_cell.angle_alpha   90.00
_cell.angle_beta   90.00
_cell.angle_gamma   90.00
#
_symmetry.space_group_name_H-M   'P 1'
#
loop_
_entity.id
_entity.type
_entity.pdbx_description
1 polymer ?
#
loop_
_entity_poly.entity_id
_entity_poly.type
_entity_poly.pdbx_seq_one_letter_code
_entity_poly.pdbx_strand_id
1 'polypeptide(L)' 'MTTPYHPDDLADRDDFEAHLQHLVAVARDNDIPIEGAYHVRSSEPEEPDYQVEISEIAPGNT' A
#
# COMPACT_ATOMS: atom_id res chain seq x y z
N MET A 1 -3.60 23.71 -22.74
CA MET A 1 -2.71 22.54 -22.80
C MET A 1 -3.30 21.51 -21.86
N THR A 2 -3.87 20.43 -22.40
CA THR A 2 -4.44 19.34 -21.60
C THR A 2 -3.36 18.29 -21.40
N THR A 3 -3.01 18.00 -20.15
CA THR A 3 -2.12 16.89 -19.80
C THR A 3 -2.69 15.59 -20.39
N PRO A 4 -1.88 14.77 -21.09
CA PRO A 4 -2.36 13.48 -21.56
C PRO A 4 -2.57 12.57 -20.35
N TYR A 5 -3.79 12.06 -20.21
CA TYR A 5 -4.15 10.97 -19.30
C TYR A 5 -3.47 9.68 -19.79
N HIS A 6 -2.69 9.03 -18.93
CA HIS A 6 -2.13 7.70 -19.19
C HIS A 6 -3.08 6.64 -18.60
N PRO A 7 -3.39 5.56 -19.33
CA PRO A 7 -4.38 4.58 -18.91
C PRO A 7 -4.00 3.73 -17.67
N ASP A 8 -2.77 3.87 -17.15
CA ASP A 8 -2.23 3.17 -15.96
C ASP A 8 -2.16 4.04 -14.69
N ASP A 9 -2.66 5.28 -14.71
CA ASP A 9 -2.53 6.23 -13.58
C ASP A 9 -3.41 5.88 -12.34
N LEU A 10 -4.38 4.96 -12.44
CA LEU A 10 -5.28 4.56 -11.34
C LEU A 10 -5.90 3.17 -11.60
N ALA A 11 -5.14 2.09 -11.44
CA ALA A 11 -5.71 0.76 -11.20
C ALA A 11 -5.39 0.30 -9.78
N ASP A 12 -6.00 0.81 -8.72
CA ASP A 12 -6.81 1.99 -8.46
C ASP A 12 -6.39 2.31 -7.04
N ARG A 13 -5.87 3.51 -6.75
CA ARG A 13 -5.23 3.78 -5.44
C ARG A 13 -6.17 3.41 -4.28
N ASP A 14 -7.46 3.66 -4.47
CA ASP A 14 -8.50 3.31 -3.52
C ASP A 14 -8.64 1.78 -3.34
N ASP A 15 -8.50 0.99 -4.41
CA ASP A 15 -8.51 -0.47 -4.37
C ASP A 15 -7.26 -1.04 -3.67
N PHE A 16 -6.09 -0.43 -3.88
CA PHE A 16 -4.87 -0.77 -3.16
C PHE A 16 -5.01 -0.45 -1.67
N GLU A 17 -5.50 0.75 -1.33
CA GLU A 17 -5.73 1.17 0.05
C GLU A 17 -6.76 0.24 0.74
N ALA A 18 -7.84 -0.13 0.06
CA ALA A 18 -8.85 -1.06 0.59
C ALA A 18 -8.28 -2.46 0.86
N HIS A 19 -7.49 -3.01 -0.07
CA HIS A 19 -6.82 -4.30 0.12
C HIS A 19 -5.81 -4.27 1.25
N LEU A 20 -5.00 -3.20 1.33
CA LEU A 20 -4.02 -3.03 2.39
C LEU A 20 -4.69 -2.95 3.76
N GLN A 21 -5.79 -2.19 3.88
CA GLN A 21 -6.59 -2.13 5.10
C GLN A 21 -7.14 -3.50 5.51
N HIS A 22 -7.64 -4.28 4.54
CA HIS A 22 -8.13 -5.63 4.81
C HIS A 22 -7.02 -6.56 5.33
N LEU A 23 -5.85 -6.55 4.70
CA LEU A 23 -4.70 -7.36 5.11
C LEU A 23 -4.21 -6.98 6.52
N VAL A 24 -4.16 -5.69 6.82
CA VAL A 24 -3.81 -5.17 8.15
C VAL A 24 -4.80 -5.68 9.20
N ALA A 25 -6.10 -5.64 8.91
CA ALA A 25 -7.13 -6.14 9.82
C ALA A 25 -6.97 -7.65 10.09
N VAL A 26 -6.79 -8.46 9.04
CA VAL A 26 -6.59 -9.91 9.17
C VAL A 26 -5.35 -10.23 10.01
N ALA A 27 -4.24 -9.52 9.78
CA ALA A 27 -3.02 -9.74 10.56
C ALA A 27 -3.23 -9.43 12.05
N ARG A 28 -3.93 -8.33 12.36
CA ARG A 28 -4.29 -7.97 13.75
C ARG A 28 -5.18 -9.02 14.41
N ASP A 29 -6.19 -9.52 13.71
CA ASP A 29 -7.09 -10.56 14.21
C ASP A 29 -6.35 -11.88 14.53
N ASN A 30 -5.20 -12.11 13.89
CA ASN A 30 -4.37 -13.30 14.08
C ASN A 30 -3.11 -13.06 14.94
N ASP A 31 -2.99 -11.90 15.59
CA ASP A 31 -1.82 -11.50 16.41
C ASP A 31 -0.49 -11.56 15.62
N ILE A 32 -0.54 -11.30 14.31
CA ILE A 32 0.63 -11.29 13.43
C ILE A 32 1.26 -9.89 13.45
N PRO A 33 2.54 -9.75 13.84
CA PRO A 33 3.24 -8.47 13.76
C PRO A 33 3.51 -8.10 12.29
N ILE A 34 3.05 -6.91 11.88
CA ILE A 34 3.14 -6.40 10.50
C ILE A 34 3.86 -5.05 10.39
N GLU A 35 4.47 -4.60 11.47
CA GLU A 35 5.23 -3.34 11.46
C GLU A 35 6.53 -3.52 10.68
N GLY A 36 6.82 -2.56 9.80
CA GLY A 36 8.07 -2.55 9.04
C GLY A 36 7.95 -2.00 7.64
N ALA A 37 9.08 -2.09 6.92
CA ALA A 37 9.21 -1.70 5.53
C ALA A 37 9.29 -2.94 4.64
N TYR A 38 8.38 -3.03 3.67
CA TYR A 38 8.25 -4.13 2.73
C TYR A 38 8.63 -3.65 1.33
N HIS A 39 9.66 -4.27 0.75
CA HIS A 39 10.08 -4.01 -0.63
C HIS A 39 9.33 -4.94 -1.57
N VAL A 40 8.59 -4.36 -2.50
CA VAL A 40 7.87 -5.08 -3.54
C VAL A 40 8.62 -4.92 -4.85
N ARG A 41 8.98 -6.06 -5.46
CA ARG A 41 9.62 -6.09 -6.76
C ARG A 41 8.56 -6.16 -7.83
N SER A 42 8.65 -5.29 -8.82
CA SER A 42 7.74 -5.32 -9.97
C SER A 42 8.04 -6.54 -10.83
N SER A 43 6.98 -7.19 -11.31
CA SER A 43 7.12 -8.37 -12.19
C SER A 43 7.44 -7.97 -13.63
N GLU A 44 7.18 -6.72 -13.97
CA GLU A 44 7.40 -6.11 -15.27
C GLU A 44 8.69 -5.26 -15.22
N PRO A 45 9.65 -5.48 -16.14
CA PRO A 45 10.97 -4.85 -16.08
C PRO A 45 10.95 -3.35 -16.37
N GLU A 46 9.87 -2.83 -16.96
CA GLU A 46 9.66 -1.40 -17.21
C GLU A 46 8.98 -0.66 -16.07
N GLU A 47 8.45 -1.38 -15.09
CA GLU A 47 7.81 -0.80 -13.91
C GLU A 47 8.81 -0.64 -12.76
N PRO A 48 8.79 0.49 -12.03
CA PRO A 48 9.66 0.68 -10.88
C PRO A 48 9.23 -0.19 -9.71
N ASP A 49 10.20 -0.70 -8.97
CA ASP A 49 9.96 -1.29 -7.64
C ASP A 49 9.40 -0.24 -6.67
N TYR A 50 8.65 -0.69 -5.67
CA TYR A 50 8.08 0.19 -4.64
C TYR A 50 8.24 -0.36 -3.21
N GLN A 51 8.10 0.53 -2.23
CA GLN A 51 8.17 0.21 -0.81
C GLN A 51 6.85 0.58 -0.12
N VAL A 52 6.36 -0.33 0.72
CA VAL A 52 5.23 -0.10 1.63
C VAL A 52 5.77 -0.05 3.06
N GLU A 53 5.47 1.00 3.79
CA GLU A 53 5.82 1.14 5.22
C GLU A 53 4.55 1.07 6.07
N ILE A 54 4.53 0.16 7.04
CA ILE A 54 3.45 0.00 8.01
C ILE A 54 4.01 0.33 9.39
N SER A 55 3.44 1.33 10.04
CA SER A 55 3.83 1.78 11.38
C SER A 55 2.61 1.90 12.29
N GLU A 56 2.76 1.58 13.57
CA GLU A 56 1.76 1.96 14.55
C GLU A 56 1.78 3.48 14.75
N ILE A 57 0.63 4.11 14.51
CA ILE A 57 0.42 5.50 14.89
C ILE A 57 0.01 5.45 16.35
N ALA A 58 0.84 6.01 17.25
CA ALA A 58 0.46 6.15 18.64
C ALA A 58 -0.95 6.79 18.71
N PRO A 59 -1.88 6.26 19.51
CA PRO A 59 -3.20 6.85 19.62
C PRO A 59 -3.03 8.32 19.99
N GLY A 60 -3.47 9.19 19.10
CA GLY A 60 -3.41 10.64 19.30
C GLY A 60 -4.12 10.95 20.61
N ASN A 61 -3.35 11.46 21.58
CA ASN A 61 -3.83 11.82 22.91
C ASN A 61 -5.03 12.77 22.76
N THR A 62 -6.25 12.25 22.89
CA THR A 62 -7.52 12.99 22.79
C THR A 62 -8.27 12.85 24.11
#